data_AF-A0A2D9I5R2-F1
#
_entry.id   AF-A0A2D9I5R2-F1
#
_cell.length_a   1.000
_cell.length_b   1.000
_cell.length_c   1.000
_cell.angle_alpha   90.00
_cell.angle_beta   90.00
_cell.angle_gamma   90.00
#
_symmetry.space_group_name_H-M   'P 1'
#
loop_
_entity.id
_entity.type
_entity.pdbx_description
1 polymer ?
#
loop_
_entity_poly.entity_id
_entity_poly.type
_entity_poly.pdbx_seq_one_letter_code
_entity_poly.pdbx_strand_id
1 'polypeptide(L)'
;MTLTNIYTYGGRPAKRNLTVASILAAKGHHKLVQVSAATEDEAKTCEDLDVDMLSIWDSDIHTIRPNAPTRFVTAGLAMTAYITPDEILRAAIRAAEAGADAIYTPRGFDIVEMLAKEGLSVQGHVGLIPRRSTQVGGLRAIGKTAQEAMHILEDCLRYENAGAFAVEVECVAADALMAISPRTRLVTHSIGSGSGGDIIFSFMEDICGDVLHPPRHAKAYGDMLSIRKLLSKE
;
A
#
# COMPACT_ATOMS: atom_id res chain seq x y z
N MET A 1 12.75 14.76 -7.02
CA MET A 1 11.80 15.84 -6.68
C MET A 1 12.35 16.72 -5.55
N THR A 2 11.90 17.96 -5.38
CA THR A 2 12.28 18.80 -4.23
C THR A 2 11.63 18.23 -2.96
N LEU A 3 12.42 18.00 -1.91
CA LEU A 3 11.91 17.51 -0.63
C LEU A 3 11.08 18.59 0.09
N THR A 4 9.97 18.18 0.68
CA THR A 4 9.09 19.01 1.51
C THR A 4 9.43 18.84 2.99
N ASN A 5 9.50 19.94 3.73
CA ASN A 5 9.65 19.91 5.18
C ASN A 5 8.30 19.53 5.82
N ILE A 6 8.34 18.59 6.76
CA ILE A 6 7.17 18.14 7.51
C ILE A 6 7.51 18.00 9.00
N TYR A 7 6.48 17.82 9.83
CA TYR A 7 6.61 17.16 11.12
C TYR A 7 6.04 15.76 11.02
N THR A 8 6.71 14.76 11.59
CA THR A 8 6.13 13.43 11.78
C THR A 8 4.95 13.51 12.75
N TYR A 9 4.12 12.46 12.81
CA TYR A 9 3.02 12.39 13.80
C TYR A 9 3.53 12.55 15.24
N GLY A 10 4.74 12.04 15.53
CA GLY A 10 5.44 12.22 16.81
C GLY A 10 6.10 13.61 17.02
N GLY A 11 5.82 14.60 16.17
CA GLY A 11 6.30 15.98 16.32
C GLY A 11 7.78 16.19 16.00
N ARG A 12 8.43 15.29 15.26
CA ARG A 12 9.84 15.44 14.86
C ARG A 12 9.94 16.08 13.48
N PRO A 13 10.79 17.10 13.27
CA PRO A 13 11.00 17.66 11.94
C PRO A 13 11.63 16.61 11.02
N ALA A 14 11.14 16.51 9.79
CA ALA A 14 11.64 15.59 8.77
C ALA A 14 11.46 16.17 7.36
N LYS A 15 12.00 15.45 6.36
CA LYS A 15 11.84 15.77 4.95
C LYS A 15 11.19 14.61 4.22
N ARG A 16 10.29 14.89 3.29
CA ARG A 16 9.64 13.87 2.43
C ARG A 16 9.64 14.25 0.97
N ASN A 17 9.77 13.27 0.09
CA ASN A 17 9.58 13.43 -1.34
C ASN A 17 8.11 13.68 -1.69
N LEU A 18 7.19 13.02 -0.98
CA LEU A 18 5.74 13.14 -1.13
C LEU A 18 5.06 13.44 0.21
N THR A 19 3.89 14.08 0.12
CA THR A 19 2.94 14.23 1.22
C THR A 19 1.58 13.71 0.74
N VAL A 20 0.64 13.47 1.65
CA VAL A 20 -0.73 13.12 1.26
C VAL A 20 -1.35 14.18 0.34
N ALA A 21 -1.06 15.46 0.57
CA ALA A 21 -1.52 16.54 -0.29
C ALA A 21 -0.95 16.45 -1.72
N SER A 22 0.34 16.16 -1.88
CA SER A 22 0.95 16.00 -3.21
C SER A 22 0.47 14.73 -3.91
N ILE A 23 0.21 13.65 -3.16
CA ILE A 23 -0.35 12.40 -3.69
C ILE A 23 -1.79 12.62 -4.19
N LEU A 24 -2.63 13.31 -3.41
CA LEU A 24 -3.98 13.69 -3.84
C LEU A 24 -3.97 14.59 -5.07
N ALA A 25 -3.03 15.54 -5.16
CA ALA A 25 -2.88 16.42 -6.33
C ALA A 25 -2.40 15.67 -7.59
N ALA A 26 -1.69 14.55 -7.42
CA ALA A 26 -1.22 13.71 -8.53
C ALA A 26 -2.32 12.81 -9.10
N LYS A 27 -3.39 12.51 -8.34
CA LYS A 27 -4.49 11.63 -8.75
C LYS A 27 -5.01 12.01 -10.15
N GLY A 28 -5.08 11.02 -11.05
CA GLY A 28 -5.53 11.21 -12.44
C GLY A 28 -4.59 12.01 -13.36
N HIS A 29 -3.49 12.57 -12.86
CA HIS A 29 -2.57 13.43 -13.61
C HIS A 29 -1.15 12.85 -13.72
N HIS A 30 -0.66 12.19 -12.68
CA HIS A 30 0.68 11.63 -12.62
C HIS A 30 0.64 10.26 -11.94
N LYS A 31 1.25 9.26 -12.57
CA LYS A 31 1.39 7.92 -11.99
C LYS A 31 2.55 7.91 -11.02
N LEU A 32 2.32 7.34 -9.85
CA LEU A 32 3.33 7.09 -8.83
C LEU A 32 3.56 5.58 -8.69
N VAL A 33 4.71 5.18 -8.15
CA VAL A 33 5.05 3.77 -7.91
C VAL A 33 5.26 3.45 -6.44
N GLN A 34 4.70 2.35 -5.98
CA GLN A 34 4.93 1.81 -4.64
C GLN A 34 5.61 0.46 -4.74
N VAL A 35 6.61 0.21 -3.88
CA VAL A 35 7.28 -1.07 -3.78
C VAL A 35 7.28 -1.52 -2.32
N SER A 36 7.14 -2.82 -2.07
CA SER A 36 7.30 -3.33 -0.71
C SER A 36 8.77 -3.28 -0.27
N ALA A 37 9.04 -3.14 1.02
CA ALA A 37 10.39 -3.37 1.56
C ALA A 37 10.31 -4.13 2.88
N ALA A 38 11.12 -5.18 3.01
CA ALA A 38 11.22 -6.04 4.18
C ALA A 38 12.62 -6.02 4.81
N THR A 39 13.62 -5.45 4.12
CA THR A 39 14.99 -5.36 4.64
C THR A 39 15.57 -3.95 4.52
N GLU A 40 16.62 -3.68 5.31
CA GLU A 40 17.37 -2.41 5.26
C GLU A 40 17.92 -2.13 3.87
N ASP A 41 18.49 -3.16 3.21
CA ASP A 41 19.06 -3.05 1.86
C ASP A 41 18.00 -2.73 0.81
N GLU A 42 16.83 -3.36 0.88
CA GLU A 42 15.70 -3.06 -0.02
C GLU A 42 15.24 -1.61 0.14
N ALA A 43 15.10 -1.15 1.38
CA ALA A 43 14.70 0.22 1.67
C ALA A 43 15.73 1.24 1.19
N LYS A 44 17.01 0.98 1.48
CA LYS A 44 18.13 1.81 1.01
C LYS A 44 18.17 1.87 -0.52
N THR A 45 17.93 0.75 -1.18
CA THR A 45 17.85 0.67 -2.64
C THR A 45 16.69 1.51 -3.19
N CYS A 46 15.50 1.45 -2.57
CA CYS A 46 14.37 2.30 -2.95
C CYS A 46 14.67 3.80 -2.78
N GLU A 47 15.41 4.19 -1.73
CA GLU A 47 15.85 5.57 -1.53
C GLU A 47 16.88 6.00 -2.60
N ASP A 48 17.83 5.14 -2.93
CA ASP A 48 18.88 5.47 -3.91
C ASP A 48 18.35 5.54 -5.35
N LEU A 49 17.35 4.72 -5.67
CA LEU A 49 16.73 4.66 -7.00
C LEU A 49 15.52 5.60 -7.19
N ASP A 50 15.24 6.47 -6.20
CA ASP A 50 14.12 7.44 -6.23
C ASP A 50 12.74 6.79 -6.46
N VAL A 51 12.50 5.62 -5.85
CA VAL A 51 11.16 4.99 -5.81
C VAL A 51 10.23 5.90 -5.01
N ASP A 52 9.05 6.24 -5.54
CA ASP A 52 8.17 7.24 -4.92
C ASP A 52 7.78 6.90 -3.47
N MET A 53 7.41 5.64 -3.22
CA MET A 53 6.87 5.22 -1.93
C MET A 53 7.13 3.75 -1.60
N LEU A 54 7.16 3.46 -0.30
CA LEU A 54 7.33 2.12 0.23
C LEU A 54 6.05 1.65 0.91
N SER A 55 5.80 0.34 0.83
CA SER A 55 4.84 -0.39 1.68
C SER A 55 5.61 -1.34 2.58
N ILE A 56 5.40 -1.26 3.89
CA ILE A 56 6.12 -2.08 4.88
C ILE A 56 5.18 -2.57 5.97
N TRP A 57 5.56 -3.60 6.71
CA TRP A 57 4.83 -3.96 7.93
C TRP A 57 5.14 -3.00 9.06
N ASP A 58 4.14 -2.74 9.90
CA ASP A 58 4.30 -1.88 11.06
C ASP A 58 5.34 -2.39 12.06
N SER A 59 5.53 -3.71 12.16
CA SER A 59 6.57 -4.34 12.98
C SER A 59 7.99 -3.94 12.57
N ASP A 60 8.20 -3.59 11.31
CA ASP A 60 9.53 -3.40 10.72
C ASP A 60 9.88 -1.90 10.59
N ILE A 61 8.96 -0.99 10.96
CA ILE A 61 9.11 0.46 10.78
C ILE A 61 10.42 1.01 11.35
N HIS A 62 10.85 0.53 12.51
CA HIS A 62 12.07 1.00 13.16
C HIS A 62 13.35 0.56 12.45
N THR A 63 13.31 -0.57 11.75
CA THR A 63 14.42 -1.11 10.95
C THR A 63 14.45 -0.49 9.56
N ILE A 64 13.27 -0.33 8.95
CA ILE A 64 13.16 0.07 7.55
C ILE A 64 13.21 1.60 7.34
N ARG A 65 12.47 2.38 8.15
CA ARG A 65 12.36 3.84 7.99
C ARG A 65 13.71 4.57 7.96
N PRO A 66 14.73 4.23 8.78
CA PRO A 66 16.01 4.94 8.75
C PRO A 66 16.76 4.79 7.41
N ASN A 67 16.55 3.69 6.70
CA ASN A 67 17.25 3.35 5.46
C ASN A 67 16.63 4.00 4.22
N ALA A 68 15.36 4.37 4.29
CA ALA A 68 14.72 5.25 3.34
C ALA A 68 14.13 6.43 4.10
N PRO A 69 14.89 7.48 4.48
CA PRO A 69 14.40 8.52 5.39
C PRO A 69 13.58 9.63 4.72
N THR A 70 13.56 9.69 3.37
CA THR A 70 12.81 10.74 2.66
C THR A 70 11.66 10.21 1.82
N ARG A 71 11.63 8.91 1.49
CA ARG A 71 10.48 8.31 0.78
C ARG A 71 9.18 8.35 1.59
N PHE A 72 8.03 8.35 0.92
CA PHE A 72 6.74 8.21 1.60
C PHE A 72 6.53 6.75 2.02
N VAL A 73 6.23 6.50 3.29
CA VAL A 73 6.10 5.15 3.85
C VAL A 73 4.66 4.89 4.28
N THR A 74 4.04 3.86 3.70
CA THR A 74 2.78 3.30 4.19
C THR A 74 3.07 2.08 5.05
N ALA A 75 2.69 2.13 6.33
CA ALA A 75 2.84 1.01 7.25
C ALA A 75 1.54 0.20 7.33
N GLY A 76 1.59 -1.06 6.94
CA GLY A 76 0.47 -1.99 7.02
C GLY A 76 0.35 -2.61 8.39
N LEU A 77 -0.85 -2.56 8.98
CA LEU A 77 -1.14 -3.21 10.25
C LEU A 77 -1.48 -4.69 10.05
N ALA A 78 -0.68 -5.58 10.63
CA ALA A 78 -0.91 -7.02 10.50
C ALA A 78 -2.27 -7.45 11.10
N MET A 79 -3.12 -8.05 10.26
CA MET A 79 -4.51 -8.36 10.64
C MET A 79 -4.65 -9.29 11.86
N THR A 80 -3.66 -10.15 12.10
CA THR A 80 -3.67 -11.15 13.17
C THR A 80 -2.95 -10.69 14.43
N ALA A 81 -2.23 -9.57 14.37
CA ALA A 81 -1.45 -9.05 15.50
C ALA A 81 -2.28 -8.17 16.45
N TYR A 82 -3.35 -7.56 15.95
CA TYR A 82 -4.17 -6.60 16.68
C TYR A 82 -5.65 -6.95 16.55
N ILE A 83 -6.32 -7.29 17.65
CA ILE A 83 -7.68 -7.85 17.62
C ILE A 83 -8.71 -6.78 17.96
N THR A 84 -8.46 -5.99 19.00
CA THR A 84 -9.41 -4.98 19.48
C THR A 84 -9.19 -3.61 18.82
N PRO A 85 -10.22 -2.75 18.73
CA PRO A 85 -10.05 -1.37 18.23
C PRO A 85 -8.93 -0.61 18.95
N ASP A 86 -8.83 -0.72 20.27
CA ASP A 86 -7.78 -0.08 21.07
C ASP A 86 -6.38 -0.56 20.72
N GLU A 87 -6.20 -1.87 20.51
CA GLU A 87 -4.93 -2.45 20.06
C GLU A 87 -4.53 -1.93 18.68
N ILE A 88 -5.51 -1.86 17.76
CA ILE A 88 -5.32 -1.37 16.40
C ILE A 88 -4.94 0.11 16.41
N LEU A 89 -5.65 0.95 17.16
CA LEU A 89 -5.34 2.37 17.29
C LEU A 89 -3.95 2.58 17.87
N ARG A 90 -3.60 1.86 18.94
CA ARG A 90 -2.29 1.94 19.56
C ARG A 90 -1.17 1.54 18.60
N ALA A 91 -1.39 0.50 17.79
CA ALA A 91 -0.43 0.09 16.77
C ALA A 91 -0.25 1.15 15.69
N ALA A 92 -1.34 1.73 15.20
CA ALA A 92 -1.33 2.78 14.20
C ALA A 92 -0.57 4.03 14.69
N ILE A 93 -0.85 4.48 15.92
CA ILE A 93 -0.17 5.63 16.54
C ILE A 93 1.33 5.34 16.69
N ARG A 94 1.73 4.15 17.16
CA ARG A 94 3.15 3.79 17.27
C ARG A 94 3.86 3.80 15.92
N ALA A 95 3.23 3.26 14.87
CA ALA A 95 3.81 3.26 13.53
C ALA A 95 3.96 4.70 12.99
N ALA A 96 2.94 5.55 13.19
CA ALA A 96 2.98 6.95 12.79
C ALA A 96 4.04 7.75 13.56
N GLU A 97 4.15 7.54 14.88
CA GLU A 97 5.21 8.12 15.71
C GLU A 97 6.60 7.71 15.23
N ALA A 98 6.76 6.45 14.82
CA ALA A 98 7.99 5.89 14.26
C ALA A 98 8.31 6.41 12.84
N GLY A 99 7.41 7.18 12.21
CA GLY A 99 7.65 7.86 10.94
C GLY A 99 6.94 7.26 9.73
N ALA A 100 5.94 6.41 9.94
CA ALA A 100 4.99 6.07 8.88
C ALA A 100 4.21 7.34 8.47
N ASP A 101 4.08 7.55 7.17
CA ASP A 101 3.38 8.71 6.59
C ASP A 101 1.89 8.38 6.31
N ALA A 102 1.57 7.09 6.17
CA ALA A 102 0.21 6.56 6.11
C ALA A 102 0.11 5.19 6.80
N ILE A 103 -1.12 4.82 7.19
CA ILE A 103 -1.45 3.54 7.79
C ILE A 103 -2.34 2.75 6.84
N TYR A 104 -1.90 1.57 6.43
CA TYR A 104 -2.71 0.63 5.67
C TYR A 104 -3.45 -0.35 6.58
N THR A 105 -4.74 -0.53 6.32
CA THR A 105 -5.55 -1.53 7.02
C THR A 105 -6.62 -2.12 6.09
N PRO A 106 -6.67 -3.46 5.91
CA PRO A 106 -7.74 -4.11 5.16
C PRO A 106 -9.00 -4.36 6.02
N ARG A 107 -9.11 -3.71 7.18
CA ARG A 107 -10.24 -3.87 8.12
C ARG A 107 -11.46 -3.08 7.67
N GLY A 108 -12.57 -3.29 8.39
CA GLY A 108 -13.84 -2.63 8.08
C GLY A 108 -13.80 -1.12 8.28
N PHE A 109 -14.83 -0.46 7.74
CA PHE A 109 -14.96 1.00 7.69
C PHE A 109 -14.88 1.66 9.08
N ASP A 110 -15.42 1.04 10.13
CA ASP A 110 -15.38 1.60 11.48
C ASP A 110 -13.95 1.76 12.01
N ILE A 111 -13.05 0.84 11.65
CA ILE A 111 -11.63 0.97 12.00
C ILE A 111 -10.98 2.10 11.21
N VAL A 112 -11.27 2.21 9.91
CA VAL A 112 -10.76 3.31 9.09
C VAL A 112 -11.23 4.64 9.63
N GLU A 113 -12.52 4.75 9.97
CA GLU A 113 -13.12 5.96 10.53
C GLU A 113 -12.48 6.35 11.87
N MET A 114 -12.30 5.39 12.77
CA MET A 114 -11.62 5.61 14.04
C MET A 114 -10.20 6.15 13.83
N LEU A 115 -9.40 5.53 12.95
CA LEU A 115 -8.03 5.96 12.68
C LEU A 115 -7.98 7.34 12.02
N ALA A 116 -8.88 7.60 11.05
CA ALA A 116 -8.94 8.88 10.36
C ALA A 116 -9.37 10.03 11.30
N LYS A 117 -10.30 9.78 12.22
CA LYS A 117 -10.72 10.77 13.25
C LYS A 117 -9.58 11.18 14.18
N GLU A 118 -8.59 10.32 14.39
CA GLU A 118 -7.37 10.61 15.16
C GLU A 118 -6.28 11.32 14.32
N GLY A 119 -6.63 11.76 13.11
CA GLY A 119 -5.75 12.54 12.22
C GLY A 119 -4.72 11.70 11.46
N LEU A 120 -4.83 10.37 11.50
CA LEU A 120 -3.96 9.49 10.71
C LEU A 120 -4.41 9.47 9.24
N SER A 121 -3.43 9.41 8.33
CA SER A 121 -3.72 9.18 6.92
C SER A 121 -3.90 7.70 6.65
N VAL A 122 -5.12 7.28 6.31
CA VAL A 122 -5.49 5.86 6.24
C VAL A 122 -5.68 5.40 4.79
N GLN A 123 -5.11 4.23 4.47
CA GLN A 123 -5.33 3.50 3.23
C GLN A 123 -6.18 2.24 3.51
N GLY A 124 -7.33 2.13 2.84
CA GLY A 124 -8.18 0.94 2.88
C GLY A 124 -7.77 -0.14 1.88
N HIS A 125 -8.59 -1.18 1.75
CA HIS A 125 -8.41 -2.23 0.74
C HIS A 125 -9.78 -2.69 0.19
N VAL A 126 -9.89 -2.75 -1.15
CA VAL A 126 -10.99 -3.35 -1.90
C VAL A 126 -10.48 -4.37 -2.93
N GLY A 127 -11.39 -5.21 -3.44
CA GLY A 127 -11.01 -6.30 -4.35
C GLY A 127 -10.60 -7.55 -3.58
N LEU A 128 -9.57 -8.25 -4.07
CA LEU A 128 -9.12 -9.50 -3.48
C LEU A 128 -8.26 -9.22 -2.25
N ILE A 129 -8.84 -9.30 -1.05
CA ILE A 129 -8.06 -9.39 0.19
C ILE A 129 -7.62 -10.84 0.36
N PRO A 130 -6.32 -11.20 0.24
CA PRO A 130 -5.90 -12.61 0.21
C PRO A 130 -6.32 -13.40 1.46
N ARG A 131 -6.26 -12.74 2.63
CA ARG A 131 -6.69 -13.31 3.93
C ARG A 131 -8.19 -13.57 4.03
N ARG A 132 -9.00 -13.04 3.11
CA ARG A 132 -10.45 -13.27 2.99
C ARG A 132 -10.82 -14.04 1.72
N SER A 133 -9.85 -14.65 1.04
CA SER A 133 -10.07 -15.36 -0.22
C SER A 133 -11.15 -16.44 -0.15
N THR A 134 -11.37 -17.07 1.02
CA THR A 134 -12.47 -18.05 1.22
C THR A 134 -13.86 -17.43 1.06
N GLN A 135 -14.03 -16.13 1.34
CA GLN A 135 -15.31 -15.41 1.20
C GLN A 135 -15.64 -15.13 -0.27
N VAL A 136 -14.62 -15.12 -1.14
CA VAL A 136 -14.76 -14.82 -2.57
C VAL A 136 -14.49 -16.03 -3.46
N GLY A 137 -14.30 -17.23 -2.89
CA GLY A 137 -14.10 -18.47 -3.65
C GLY A 137 -12.68 -18.70 -4.18
N GLY A 138 -11.66 -18.19 -3.48
CA GLY A 138 -10.24 -18.43 -3.74
C GLY A 138 -9.49 -17.20 -4.27
N LEU A 139 -8.25 -17.44 -4.71
CA LEU A 139 -7.39 -16.42 -5.32
C LEU A 139 -7.83 -16.19 -6.77
N ARG A 140 -8.82 -15.32 -6.96
CA ARG A 140 -9.37 -14.99 -8.28
C ARG A 140 -9.46 -13.48 -8.49
N ALA A 141 -9.49 -13.07 -9.75
CA ALA A 141 -9.82 -11.70 -10.09
C ALA A 141 -11.30 -11.40 -9.80
N ILE A 142 -11.56 -10.19 -9.29
CA ILE A 142 -12.89 -9.64 -8.93
C ILE A 142 -13.24 -8.51 -9.89
N GLY A 143 -14.52 -8.15 -10.02
CA GLY A 143 -14.94 -7.03 -10.87
C GLY A 143 -15.08 -7.43 -12.34
N LYS A 144 -15.20 -8.73 -12.64
CA LYS A 144 -15.39 -9.22 -14.02
C LYS A 144 -16.81 -9.02 -14.53
N THR A 145 -17.73 -8.72 -13.63
CA THR A 145 -19.13 -8.40 -13.92
C THR A 145 -19.44 -6.99 -13.45
N ALA A 146 -20.43 -6.36 -14.08
CA ALA A 146 -20.90 -5.03 -13.66
C ALA A 146 -21.31 -5.02 -12.19
N GLN A 147 -21.96 -6.08 -11.69
CA GLN A 147 -22.36 -6.19 -10.29
C GLN A 147 -21.16 -6.17 -9.33
N GLU A 148 -20.12 -6.98 -9.61
CA GLU A 148 -18.91 -6.98 -8.79
C GLU A 148 -18.20 -5.62 -8.84
N ALA A 149 -18.11 -4.98 -10.01
CA ALA A 149 -17.49 -3.67 -10.16
C ALA A 149 -18.27 -2.59 -9.40
N MET A 150 -19.61 -2.64 -9.40
CA MET A 150 -20.46 -1.74 -8.62
C MET A 150 -20.25 -1.91 -7.11
N HIS A 151 -20.17 -3.14 -6.60
CA HIS A 151 -19.86 -3.38 -5.19
C HIS A 151 -18.48 -2.83 -4.80
N ILE A 152 -17.46 -2.97 -5.66
CA ILE A 152 -16.14 -2.39 -5.42
C ILE A 152 -16.22 -0.86 -5.36
N LEU A 153 -16.97 -0.22 -6.27
CA LEU A 153 -17.20 1.23 -6.23
C LEU A 153 -17.91 1.66 -4.93
N GLU A 154 -18.94 0.93 -4.53
CA GLU A 154 -19.66 1.18 -3.27
C GLU A 154 -18.72 1.08 -2.06
N ASP A 155 -17.88 0.06 -1.99
CA ASP A 155 -16.89 -0.07 -0.92
C ASP A 155 -15.84 1.05 -0.95
N CYS A 156 -15.38 1.48 -2.13
CA CYS A 156 -14.53 2.68 -2.27
C CYS A 156 -15.22 3.91 -1.67
N LEU A 157 -16.47 4.18 -2.03
CA LEU A 157 -17.21 5.32 -1.50
C LEU A 157 -17.45 5.22 0.01
N ARG A 158 -17.58 4.01 0.56
CA ARG A 158 -17.68 3.81 2.00
C ARG A 158 -16.36 4.07 2.73
N TYR A 159 -15.22 3.67 2.17
CA TYR A 159 -13.91 4.03 2.72
C TYR A 159 -13.65 5.54 2.61
N GLU A 160 -14.07 6.17 1.50
CA GLU A 160 -14.01 7.62 1.33
C GLU A 160 -14.81 8.34 2.42
N ASN A 161 -16.05 7.90 2.66
CA ASN A 161 -16.90 8.44 3.73
C ASN A 161 -16.32 8.18 5.14
N ALA A 162 -15.61 7.06 5.34
CA ALA A 162 -14.90 6.77 6.57
C ALA A 162 -13.62 7.62 6.74
N GLY A 163 -13.23 8.43 5.75
CA GLY A 163 -12.08 9.33 5.85
C GLY A 163 -10.74 8.74 5.43
N ALA A 164 -10.73 7.57 4.75
CA ALA A 164 -9.52 7.16 4.04
C ALA A 164 -9.17 8.18 2.94
N PHE A 165 -7.89 8.34 2.66
CA PHE A 165 -7.41 9.15 1.53
C PHE A 165 -7.03 8.29 0.32
N ALA A 166 -6.76 7.00 0.55
CA ALA A 166 -6.33 6.05 -0.45
C ALA A 166 -6.97 4.67 -0.23
N VAL A 167 -6.93 3.85 -1.27
CA VAL A 167 -7.41 2.47 -1.23
C VAL A 167 -6.55 1.58 -2.12
N GLU A 168 -6.12 0.45 -1.58
CA GLU A 168 -5.55 -0.63 -2.36
C GLU A 168 -6.65 -1.37 -3.12
N VAL A 169 -6.42 -1.59 -4.41
CA VAL A 169 -7.31 -2.29 -5.31
C VAL A 169 -6.57 -3.51 -5.85
N GLU A 170 -6.82 -4.67 -5.24
CA GLU A 170 -6.11 -5.91 -5.54
C GLU A 170 -6.90 -6.83 -6.47
N CYS A 171 -6.24 -7.30 -7.54
CA CYS A 171 -6.76 -8.26 -8.51
C CYS A 171 -8.19 -7.94 -9.01
N VAL A 172 -8.47 -6.67 -9.29
CA VAL A 172 -9.72 -6.21 -9.92
C VAL A 172 -9.54 -6.16 -11.44
N ALA A 173 -10.58 -6.49 -12.20
CA ALA A 173 -10.54 -6.39 -13.66
C ALA A 173 -10.11 -4.96 -14.09
N ALA A 174 -9.20 -4.87 -15.06
CA ALA A 174 -8.56 -3.59 -15.41
C ALA A 174 -9.55 -2.55 -15.94
N ASP A 175 -10.54 -2.99 -16.72
CA ASP A 175 -11.66 -2.16 -17.19
C ASP A 175 -12.54 -1.66 -16.04
N ALA A 176 -12.79 -2.49 -15.02
CA ALA A 176 -13.48 -2.07 -13.81
C ALA A 176 -12.68 -0.99 -13.05
N LEU A 177 -11.38 -1.17 -12.81
CA LEU A 177 -10.58 -0.13 -12.13
C LEU A 177 -10.50 1.16 -12.95
N MET A 178 -10.38 1.09 -14.28
CA MET A 178 -10.44 2.29 -15.14
C MET A 178 -11.77 3.04 -15.02
N ALA A 179 -12.88 2.33 -14.82
CA ALA A 179 -14.17 2.95 -14.56
C ALA A 179 -14.29 3.48 -13.12
N ILE A 180 -13.74 2.79 -12.13
CA ILE A 180 -13.92 3.13 -10.70
C ILE A 180 -13.05 4.32 -10.29
N SER A 181 -11.77 4.34 -10.67
CA SER A 181 -10.80 5.32 -10.16
C SER A 181 -11.22 6.79 -10.33
N PRO A 182 -11.82 7.22 -11.47
CA PRO A 182 -12.31 8.59 -11.64
C PRO A 182 -13.58 8.95 -10.84
N ARG A 183 -14.26 7.97 -10.23
CA ARG A 183 -15.56 8.13 -9.55
C ARG A 183 -15.45 8.22 -8.02
N THR A 184 -14.24 8.15 -7.48
CA THR A 184 -13.94 8.32 -6.06
C THR A 184 -12.85 9.37 -5.88
N ARG A 185 -12.85 10.04 -4.72
CA ARG A 185 -11.77 10.96 -4.32
C ARG A 185 -10.53 10.22 -3.80
N LEU A 186 -10.67 8.93 -3.48
CA LEU A 186 -9.57 8.10 -3.01
C LEU A 186 -8.48 7.95 -4.07
N VAL A 187 -7.22 8.04 -3.65
CA VAL A 187 -6.10 7.61 -4.49
C VAL A 187 -6.09 6.09 -4.57
N THR A 188 -6.10 5.55 -5.78
CA THR A 188 -6.22 4.11 -6.01
C THR A 188 -4.84 3.48 -6.21
N HIS A 189 -4.46 2.55 -5.32
CA HIS A 189 -3.23 1.77 -5.44
C HIS A 189 -3.56 0.46 -6.15
N SER A 190 -3.14 0.31 -7.41
CA SER A 190 -3.37 -0.89 -8.19
C SER A 190 -2.30 -1.94 -7.92
N ILE A 191 -2.72 -3.13 -7.52
CA ILE A 191 -1.88 -4.33 -7.51
C ILE A 191 -2.64 -5.46 -8.23
N GLY A 192 -2.12 -5.88 -9.37
CA GLY A 192 -2.81 -6.83 -10.24
C GLY A 192 -4.14 -6.34 -10.84
N SER A 193 -4.41 -5.03 -10.79
CA SER A 193 -5.66 -4.42 -11.29
C SER A 193 -5.47 -3.57 -12.54
N GLY A 194 -4.35 -3.76 -13.25
CA GLY A 194 -3.97 -3.00 -14.44
C GLY A 194 -3.48 -1.58 -14.14
N SER A 195 -3.25 -0.78 -15.18
CA SER A 195 -2.67 0.57 -15.05
C SER A 195 -3.72 1.66 -14.77
N GLY A 196 -4.98 1.29 -14.51
CA GLY A 196 -6.06 2.24 -14.22
C GLY A 196 -5.89 2.99 -12.90
N GLY A 197 -5.23 2.38 -11.90
CA GLY A 197 -5.03 2.98 -10.58
C GLY A 197 -3.95 4.05 -10.53
N ASP A 198 -4.11 5.06 -9.70
CA ASP A 198 -3.23 6.24 -9.59
C ASP A 198 -1.79 5.88 -9.18
N ILE A 199 -1.64 4.88 -8.32
CA ILE A 199 -0.37 4.30 -7.90
C ILE A 199 -0.28 2.86 -8.41
N ILE A 200 0.88 2.47 -8.92
CA ILE A 200 1.17 1.06 -9.26
C ILE A 200 1.99 0.45 -8.14
N PHE A 201 1.44 -0.56 -7.47
CA PHE A 201 2.07 -1.27 -6.38
C PHE A 201 2.54 -2.66 -6.82
N SER A 202 3.79 -2.99 -6.48
CA SER A 202 4.38 -4.32 -6.65
C SER A 202 5.19 -4.73 -5.42
N PHE A 203 5.30 -6.02 -5.16
CA PHE A 203 6.25 -6.53 -4.17
C PHE A 203 7.68 -6.49 -4.72
N MET A 204 8.67 -6.19 -3.86
CA MET A 204 10.10 -6.21 -4.23
C MET A 204 10.51 -7.59 -4.76
N GLU A 205 10.12 -8.65 -4.07
CA GLU A 205 10.40 -10.03 -4.45
C GLU A 205 9.85 -10.38 -5.84
N ASP A 206 8.69 -9.85 -6.21
CA ASP A 206 8.08 -10.04 -7.53
C ASP A 206 8.89 -9.35 -8.63
N ILE A 207 9.25 -8.08 -8.45
CA ILE A 207 10.00 -7.32 -9.46
C ILE A 207 11.45 -7.79 -9.58
N CYS A 208 12.03 -8.32 -8.50
CA CYS A 208 13.38 -8.89 -8.49
C CYS A 208 13.44 -10.34 -8.97
N GLY A 209 12.28 -11.00 -9.19
CA GLY A 209 12.23 -12.40 -9.62
C GLY A 209 12.72 -13.37 -8.54
N ASP A 210 12.39 -13.11 -7.28
CA ASP A 210 12.77 -13.93 -6.12
C ASP A 210 11.66 -14.88 -5.65
N VAL A 211 10.58 -15.01 -6.42
CA VAL A 211 9.42 -15.83 -6.09
C VAL A 211 9.37 -17.06 -7.00
N LEU A 212 9.25 -18.26 -6.43
CA LEU A 212 9.18 -19.51 -7.20
C LEU A 212 7.92 -19.60 -8.07
N HIS A 213 6.79 -19.12 -7.54
CA HIS A 213 5.49 -19.13 -8.20
C HIS A 213 4.88 -17.72 -8.14
N PRO A 214 5.40 -16.78 -8.94
CA PRO A 214 4.95 -15.39 -8.88
C PRO A 214 3.48 -15.28 -9.31
N PRO A 215 2.72 -14.31 -8.78
CA PRO A 215 1.36 -14.07 -9.21
C PRO A 215 1.34 -13.65 -10.69
N ARG A 216 0.25 -13.97 -11.40
CA ARG A 216 0.16 -13.75 -12.87
C ARG A 216 0.36 -12.30 -13.32
N HIS A 217 0.11 -11.35 -12.42
CA HIS A 217 0.25 -9.93 -12.71
C HIS A 217 1.66 -9.38 -12.41
N ALA A 218 2.49 -10.15 -11.69
CA ALA A 218 3.86 -9.76 -11.42
C ALA A 218 4.70 -9.85 -12.70
N LYS A 219 5.64 -8.91 -12.82
CA LYS A 219 6.67 -8.92 -13.84
C LYS A 219 8.02 -8.88 -13.17
N ALA A 220 8.81 -9.93 -13.37
CA ALA A 220 10.19 -9.98 -12.94
C ALA A 220 11.08 -9.21 -13.92
N TYR A 221 11.94 -8.35 -13.39
CA TYR A 221 13.00 -7.63 -14.10
C TYR A 221 14.39 -8.18 -13.76
N GLY A 222 14.48 -9.09 -12.79
CA GLY A 222 15.68 -9.82 -12.38
C GLY A 222 15.42 -11.33 -12.23
N ASP A 223 16.45 -12.04 -11.76
CA ASP A 223 16.42 -13.48 -11.48
C ASP A 223 17.15 -13.76 -10.15
N MET A 224 16.70 -13.07 -9.09
CA MET A 224 17.29 -13.20 -7.76
C MET A 224 17.14 -14.61 -7.19
N LEU A 225 16.07 -15.32 -7.55
CA LEU A 225 15.85 -16.70 -7.09
C LEU A 225 16.98 -17.62 -7.54
N SER A 226 17.42 -17.52 -8.80
CA SER A 226 18.54 -18.33 -9.31
C SER A 226 19.85 -17.96 -8.62
N ILE A 227 20.10 -16.67 -8.38
CA ILE A 227 21.29 -16.18 -7.67
C ILE A 227 21.33 -16.74 -6.24
N ARG A 228 20.22 -16.65 -5.47
CA ARG A 228 20.14 -17.19 -4.12
C ARG A 228 20.37 -18.70 -4.07
N LYS A 229 19.83 -19.45 -5.04
CA LYS A 229 20.04 -20.90 -5.14
C LYS A 229 21.50 -21.27 -5.44
N LEU A 230 22.24 -20.41 -6.14
CA LEU A 230 23.68 -20.62 -6.36
C LEU A 230 24.44 -20.38 -5.06
N LEU A 231 24.16 -19.26 -4.37
CA LEU A 231 24.80 -18.91 -3.10
C LEU A 231 24.51 -19.92 -1.98
N SER A 232 23.31 -20.53 -1.95
CA SER A 232 22.95 -21.51 -0.91
C SER A 232 23.56 -22.90 -1.12
N LYS A 233 24.24 -23.14 -2.25
CA LYS A 233 24.91 -24.40 -2.57
C LYS A 233 26.41 -24.37 -2.25
N GLU A 234 26.94 -23.20 -1.91
CA GLU A 234 28.29 -22.98 -1.37
C GLU A 234 28.24 -23.02 0.17
#